data_AF-W6KS38-F1
#
_entry.id   AF-W6KS38-F1
#
_cell.length_a   1.000
_cell.length_b   1.000
_cell.length_c   1.000
_cell.angle_alpha   90.00
_cell.angle_beta   90.00
_cell.angle_gamma   90.00
#
_symmetry.space_group_name_H-M   'P 1'
#
loop_
_entity.id
_entity.type
_entity.pdbx_description
1 polymer ?
#
loop_
_entity_poly.entity_id
_entity_poly.type
_entity_poly.pdbx_seq_one_letter_code
_entity_poly.pdbx_strand_id
1 'polypeptide(L)'
;MNRFTHYSSLYSSRETFSRSQNSANAVSSFEPLKLKLDRPLAAKSRRNQRGKLSNHAKLEGSECELHVETKNDNSTSAVNCRSPSALREGGSQDVVAVMPTSSISDGELASLSSQSKRKDDNFLEIEKRACIVLDQIFMQDSSDSTMLCNMNQYIQPLKDYQKACQNRAMYRRADLIQQVLRRLRLDAESYHMNELTKAQMKDREALEELYRRDFREFHLLWNARIDEFEKRMMEQEIRLVQHQNDKMIKFQEEIRSSPPRLLRYSRSLIESRMRQQSLARQENYIFAAAEKRKADILDALDLTRFEESKAALFAHREQALRHHQDQELSALQKRIESRRLLLERTRQQELEILLQRYINARNEMEIHQGIVRSKTGLMLQKHSCNMRVDGSGNASLMESVESGAFGTIIKHRLEQAPRVASPKIEQCDA
;
A
#
# COMPACT_ATOMS: atom_id res chain seq x y z
N MET A 1 -14.90 38.69 -40.37
CA MET A 1 -14.59 37.34 -40.92
C MET A 1 -13.13 37.05 -40.63
N ASN A 2 -12.79 35.84 -40.17
CA ASN A 2 -11.47 35.37 -39.69
C ASN A 2 -11.06 35.65 -38.23
N ARG A 3 -11.86 35.17 -37.26
CA ARG A 3 -11.39 34.85 -35.88
C ARG A 3 -12.15 33.65 -35.28
N PHE A 4 -12.21 32.53 -35.99
CA PHE A 4 -12.94 31.33 -35.53
C PHE A 4 -12.23 30.00 -35.87
N THR A 5 -10.89 29.98 -35.88
CA THR A 5 -10.11 28.78 -36.30
C THR A 5 -9.03 28.33 -35.31
N HIS A 6 -9.15 28.64 -34.01
CA HIS A 6 -8.11 28.24 -33.03
C HIS A 6 -8.51 27.23 -31.95
N TYR A 7 -9.69 26.59 -32.02
CA TYR A 7 -10.07 25.57 -31.03
C TYR A 7 -9.99 24.10 -31.49
N SER A 8 -9.55 23.81 -32.72
CA SER A 8 -9.48 22.43 -33.25
C SER A 8 -8.08 21.80 -33.26
N SER A 9 -7.06 22.40 -32.63
CA SER A 9 -5.66 21.95 -32.77
C SER A 9 -5.04 21.21 -31.57
N LEU A 10 -5.79 20.93 -30.50
CA LEU A 10 -5.24 20.29 -29.29
C LEU A 10 -5.66 18.84 -29.06
N TYR A 11 -6.36 18.19 -30.02
CA TYR A 11 -6.77 16.79 -29.90
C TYR A 11 -6.09 15.82 -30.89
N SER A 12 -5.04 16.25 -31.60
CA SER A 12 -4.41 15.43 -32.67
C SER A 12 -3.01 14.85 -32.34
N SER A 13 -2.61 14.76 -31.07
CA SER A 13 -1.29 14.21 -30.69
C SER A 13 -1.34 13.18 -29.56
N ARG A 14 -2.32 12.27 -29.60
CA ARG A 14 -2.37 11.12 -28.67
C ARG A 14 -2.67 9.80 -29.38
N GLU A 15 -1.95 9.55 -30.48
CA GLU A 15 -1.86 8.21 -31.10
C GLU A 15 -0.41 7.90 -31.44
N THR A 16 0.29 7.21 -30.53
CA THR A 16 1.20 6.08 -30.83
C THR A 16 1.61 5.43 -29.50
N PHE A 17 0.71 4.64 -28.91
CA PHE A 17 1.14 3.52 -28.06
C PHE A 17 0.12 2.39 -28.18
N SER A 18 0.14 1.74 -29.35
CA SER A 18 -0.56 0.48 -29.57
C SER A 18 0.40 -0.70 -29.35
N ARG A 19 0.04 -1.51 -28.36
CA ARG A 19 -0.31 -2.94 -28.53
C ARG A 19 0.83 -3.99 -28.61
N SER A 20 0.94 -4.76 -27.52
CA SER A 20 1.24 -6.21 -27.47
C SER A 20 1.14 -6.62 -25.98
N GLN A 21 0.32 -7.54 -25.46
CA GLN A 21 -0.35 -8.72 -25.99
C GLN A 21 -1.68 -9.02 -25.27
N ASN A 22 -2.54 -9.77 -25.98
CA ASN A 22 -3.73 -10.47 -25.48
C ASN A 22 -3.34 -11.80 -24.79
N SER A 23 -4.02 -12.13 -23.70
CA SER A 23 -4.69 -13.44 -23.46
C SER A 23 -5.51 -13.31 -22.17
N ALA A 24 -6.84 -13.23 -22.24
CA ALA A 24 -7.76 -14.37 -22.12
C ALA A 24 -7.50 -15.25 -20.88
N ASN A 25 -8.22 -15.02 -19.78
CA ASN A 25 -9.18 -16.00 -19.23
C ASN A 25 -9.76 -15.61 -17.85
N ALA A 26 -11.01 -16.06 -17.67
CA ALA A 26 -11.73 -16.30 -16.42
C ALA A 26 -12.25 -15.07 -15.62
N VAL A 27 -13.51 -14.78 -15.92
CA VAL A 27 -14.51 -14.20 -15.01
C VAL A 27 -14.44 -14.86 -13.63
N SER A 28 -14.08 -14.08 -12.62
CA SER A 28 -14.35 -14.38 -11.22
C SER A 28 -15.19 -13.25 -10.66
N SER A 29 -16.48 -13.54 -10.48
CA SER A 29 -17.42 -12.68 -9.77
C SER A 29 -16.98 -12.56 -8.32
N PHE A 30 -16.29 -11.46 -7.99
CA PHE A 30 -16.08 -11.08 -6.59
C PHE A 30 -17.13 -10.04 -6.19
N GLU A 31 -18.00 -10.45 -5.27
CA GLU A 31 -18.95 -9.57 -4.59
C GLU A 31 -18.20 -8.44 -3.86
N PRO A 32 -18.61 -7.17 -4.04
CA PRO A 32 -18.08 -6.09 -3.23
C PRO A 32 -18.67 -6.16 -1.82
N LEU A 33 -17.80 -6.37 -0.83
CA LEU A 33 -18.11 -6.20 0.59
C LEU A 33 -18.66 -4.79 0.82
N LYS A 34 -19.99 -4.71 1.04
CA LYS A 34 -20.69 -3.51 1.47
C LYS A 34 -20.27 -3.17 2.91
N LEU A 35 -19.29 -2.29 3.06
CA LEU A 35 -19.08 -1.57 4.31
C LEU A 35 -20.27 -0.64 4.55
N LYS A 36 -21.17 -1.04 5.45
CA LYS A 36 -22.24 -0.20 5.99
C LYS A 36 -21.60 0.93 6.80
N LEU A 37 -21.62 2.14 6.22
CA LEU A 37 -21.32 3.37 6.93
C LEU A 37 -22.64 3.92 7.48
N ASP A 38 -23.07 3.44 8.64
CA ASP A 38 -24.18 4.03 9.37
C ASP A 38 -23.68 5.27 10.12
N ARG A 39 -24.06 6.47 9.65
CA ARG A 39 -24.01 7.69 10.48
C ARG A 39 -25.24 8.57 10.23
N PRO A 40 -26.01 8.91 11.28
CA PRO A 40 -27.30 9.59 11.13
C PRO A 40 -27.16 11.09 10.86
N LEU A 41 -27.96 11.58 9.91
CA LEU A 41 -28.19 12.99 9.64
C LEU A 41 -29.07 13.59 10.76
N ALA A 42 -28.47 14.37 11.66
CA ALA A 42 -29.21 15.22 12.57
C ALA A 42 -29.56 16.55 11.89
N ALA A 43 -30.80 16.65 11.41
CA ALA A 43 -31.42 17.89 10.98
C ALA A 43 -31.68 18.81 12.19
N LYS A 44 -31.08 20.01 12.20
CA LYS A 44 -31.57 21.12 13.03
C LYS A 44 -31.95 22.29 12.13
N SER A 45 -33.25 22.35 11.88
CA SER A 45 -34.01 23.53 11.47
C SER A 45 -33.84 24.63 12.52
N ARG A 46 -33.27 25.77 12.12
CA ARG A 46 -33.51 27.05 12.80
C ARG A 46 -33.65 28.18 11.78
N ARG A 47 -34.91 28.46 11.52
CA ARG A 47 -35.49 29.72 11.05
C ARG A 47 -35.08 30.84 12.02
N ASN A 48 -34.45 31.91 11.54
CA ASN A 48 -34.60 33.21 12.18
C ASN A 48 -34.45 34.36 11.17
N GLN A 49 -35.41 35.26 11.26
CA GLN A 49 -35.59 36.43 10.41
C GLN A 49 -34.79 37.62 10.94
N ARG A 50 -34.46 38.51 9.99
CA ARG A 50 -34.39 39.99 10.09
C ARG A 50 -33.34 40.63 11.01
N GLY A 51 -32.58 41.52 10.39
CA GLY A 51 -31.93 42.65 11.04
C GLY A 51 -30.89 43.32 10.14
N LYS A 52 -31.33 44.28 9.30
CA LYS A 52 -30.44 45.28 8.69
C LYS A 52 -29.91 46.18 9.80
N LEU A 53 -28.63 46.61 9.75
CA LEU A 53 -28.15 47.98 9.98
C LEU A 53 -26.62 48.07 9.74
N SER A 54 -26.27 48.74 8.65
CA SER A 54 -25.25 49.80 8.49
C SER A 54 -24.10 50.00 9.50
N ASN A 55 -22.89 50.00 8.93
CA ASN A 55 -21.72 50.90 9.14
C ASN A 55 -20.64 50.68 10.23
N HIS A 56 -19.40 50.90 9.75
CA HIS A 56 -18.15 51.37 10.36
C HIS A 56 -17.20 50.40 11.11
N ALA A 57 -16.11 50.10 10.40
CA ALA A 57 -14.69 50.33 10.74
C ALA A 57 -14.03 49.67 11.98
N LYS A 58 -12.83 49.14 11.68
CA LYS A 58 -11.54 49.31 12.39
C LYS A 58 -11.06 48.16 13.30
N LEU A 59 -9.92 47.60 12.86
CA LEU A 59 -8.72 47.09 13.57
C LEU A 59 -8.82 46.02 14.66
N GLU A 60 -7.72 45.26 14.73
CA GLU A 60 -7.30 44.28 15.75
C GLU A 60 -8.02 42.92 15.64
N GLY A 61 -7.35 41.78 15.48
CA GLY A 61 -6.10 41.36 16.13
C GLY A 61 -6.48 40.29 17.14
N SER A 62 -6.37 39.01 16.77
CA SER A 62 -6.35 37.88 17.71
C SER A 62 -6.19 36.57 16.92
N GLU A 63 -4.97 36.05 16.95
CA GLU A 63 -4.67 34.67 16.68
C GLU A 63 -5.25 33.82 17.82
N CYS A 64 -6.05 32.81 17.48
CA CYS A 64 -6.49 31.78 18.42
C CYS A 64 -5.72 30.50 18.09
N GLU A 65 -4.69 30.28 18.89
CA GLU A 65 -3.92 29.06 19.04
C GLU A 65 -4.84 27.97 19.61
N LEU A 66 -5.14 26.93 18.82
CA LEU A 66 -5.88 25.76 19.27
C LEU A 66 -4.90 24.71 19.81
N HIS A 67 -4.77 24.67 21.13
CA HIS A 67 -4.22 23.54 21.87
C HIS A 67 -5.04 22.27 21.59
N VAL A 68 -4.40 21.27 20.98
CA VAL A 68 -4.91 19.90 20.91
C VAL A 68 -4.28 19.10 22.04
N GLU A 69 -5.03 18.91 23.12
CA GLU A 69 -4.73 17.93 24.16
C GLU A 69 -4.98 16.51 23.61
N THR A 70 -3.91 15.75 23.38
CA THR A 70 -4.00 14.29 23.18
C THR A 70 -3.84 13.59 24.52
N LYS A 71 -4.95 13.20 25.14
CA LYS A 71 -4.98 12.20 26.23
C LYS A 71 -4.72 10.82 25.63
N ASN A 72 -3.55 10.26 25.93
CA ASN A 72 -3.18 8.88 25.62
C ASN A 72 -3.43 8.01 26.86
N ASP A 73 -4.65 7.47 26.96
CA ASP A 73 -4.95 6.35 27.85
C ASP A 73 -4.91 5.07 27.01
N ASN A 74 -3.83 4.30 27.15
CA ASN A 74 -3.81 2.91 26.68
C ASN A 74 -3.20 2.02 27.75
N SER A 75 -4.08 1.65 28.68
CA SER A 75 -3.95 0.54 29.60
C SER A 75 -3.92 -0.76 28.79
N THR A 76 -2.73 -1.36 28.65
CA THR A 76 -2.64 -2.71 28.09
C THR A 76 -2.65 -3.71 29.24
N SER A 77 -3.80 -4.37 29.34
CA SER A 77 -4.12 -5.46 30.25
C SER A 77 -3.17 -6.63 30.14
N ALA A 78 -2.84 -7.17 31.31
CA ALA A 78 -2.20 -8.45 31.52
C ALA A 78 -2.85 -9.60 30.72
N VAL A 79 -2.02 -10.41 30.05
CA VAL A 79 -2.37 -11.77 29.66
C VAL A 79 -1.46 -12.72 30.43
N ASN A 80 -2.09 -13.27 31.46
CA ASN A 80 -1.61 -14.27 32.39
C ASN A 80 -1.78 -15.65 31.74
N CYS A 81 -0.74 -16.20 31.11
CA CYS A 81 -0.76 -17.58 30.63
C CYS A 81 -0.19 -18.50 31.71
N ARG A 82 -1.10 -18.96 32.59
CA ARG A 82 -0.94 -20.20 33.34
C ARG A 82 -0.92 -21.37 32.37
N SER A 83 0.04 -22.26 32.52
CA SER A 83 -0.15 -23.66 32.21
C SER A 83 0.49 -24.51 33.31
N PRO A 84 -0.25 -25.48 33.87
CA PRO A 84 0.21 -26.35 34.93
C PRO A 84 0.92 -27.58 34.34
N SER A 85 1.62 -28.32 35.21
CA SER A 85 1.89 -29.78 35.15
C SER A 85 3.37 -30.12 35.30
N ALA A 86 3.77 -30.49 36.51
CA ALA A 86 4.52 -31.73 36.77
C ALA A 86 4.72 -31.88 38.29
N LEU A 87 3.68 -32.38 38.95
CA LEU A 87 3.84 -33.17 40.17
C LEU A 87 4.46 -34.51 39.77
N ARG A 88 5.62 -34.85 40.34
CA ARG A 88 5.98 -36.25 40.59
C ARG A 88 6.84 -36.35 41.85
N GLU A 89 6.15 -36.59 42.94
CA GLU A 89 6.68 -37.19 44.17
C GLU A 89 6.95 -38.69 43.95
N GLY A 90 7.84 -39.24 44.79
CA GLY A 90 8.21 -40.65 44.88
C GLY A 90 9.74 -40.78 44.77
N GLY A 91 10.53 -40.91 45.83
CA GLY A 91 10.28 -41.67 47.06
C GLY A 91 10.75 -43.12 46.86
N SER A 92 12.02 -43.41 47.14
CA SER A 92 12.59 -44.75 47.35
C SER A 92 13.98 -44.56 47.97
N GLN A 93 14.08 -44.55 49.30
CA GLN A 93 14.30 -45.71 50.18
C GLN A 93 15.67 -46.35 49.98
N ASP A 94 16.51 -46.08 50.98
CA ASP A 94 17.66 -46.86 51.39
C ASP A 94 17.33 -48.36 51.41
N VAL A 95 18.11 -49.15 50.69
CA VAL A 95 18.16 -50.60 50.89
C VAL A 95 19.61 -51.00 51.13
N VAL A 96 19.79 -51.50 52.34
CA VAL A 96 20.95 -52.13 52.96
C VAL A 96 21.70 -53.06 52.01
N ALA A 97 23.02 -52.92 51.99
CA ALA A 97 23.95 -53.87 51.40
C ALA A 97 23.81 -55.25 52.08
N VAL A 98 23.29 -56.23 51.33
CA VAL A 98 23.38 -57.65 51.66
C VAL A 98 24.30 -58.31 50.64
N MET A 99 25.43 -58.83 51.11
CA MET A 99 26.33 -59.67 50.32
C MET A 99 25.70 -61.06 50.14
N PRO A 100 25.52 -61.56 48.90
CA PRO A 100 25.25 -62.97 48.67
C PRO A 100 26.58 -63.72 48.52
N THR A 101 26.95 -64.47 49.56
CA THR A 101 27.90 -65.58 49.43
C THR A 101 27.17 -66.76 48.78
N SER A 102 27.26 -66.86 47.45
CA SER A 102 26.83 -68.06 46.73
C SER A 102 28.04 -68.94 46.45
N SER A 103 28.03 -70.09 47.11
CA SER A 103 28.90 -71.24 46.86
C SER A 103 28.82 -71.67 45.39
N ILE A 104 29.95 -71.62 44.71
CA ILE A 104 30.17 -72.11 43.35
C ILE A 104 29.97 -73.63 43.36
N SER A 105 29.06 -74.11 42.52
CA SER A 105 28.83 -75.52 42.24
C SER A 105 29.36 -75.84 40.84
N ASP A 106 30.07 -76.96 40.70
CA ASP A 106 30.88 -77.35 39.52
C ASP A 106 30.06 -77.73 38.25
N GLY A 107 28.88 -77.14 38.07
CA GLY A 107 28.01 -77.31 36.89
C GLY A 107 27.98 -76.13 35.91
N GLU A 108 28.62 -74.99 36.20
CA GLU A 108 28.49 -73.74 35.41
C GLU A 108 29.47 -73.60 34.23
N LEU A 109 30.43 -74.50 34.02
CA LEU A 109 31.41 -74.35 32.94
C LEU A 109 30.85 -74.59 31.53
N ALA A 110 29.79 -75.39 31.39
CA ALA A 110 29.17 -75.69 30.09
C ALA A 110 28.22 -74.58 29.61
N SER A 111 27.56 -73.86 30.53
CA SER A 111 26.62 -72.77 30.19
C SER A 111 27.33 -71.50 29.72
N LEU A 112 28.55 -71.23 30.23
CA LEU A 112 29.40 -70.10 29.84
C LEU A 112 29.86 -70.19 28.37
N SER A 113 30.14 -71.41 27.87
CA SER A 113 30.54 -71.63 26.47
C SER A 113 29.41 -71.29 25.47
N SER A 114 28.17 -71.70 25.77
CA SER A 114 26.99 -71.38 24.96
C SER A 114 26.59 -69.90 25.01
N GLN A 115 26.85 -69.20 26.12
CA GLN A 115 26.61 -67.75 26.21
C GLN A 115 27.64 -66.94 25.42
N SER A 116 28.90 -67.40 25.32
CA SER A 116 29.92 -66.75 24.50
C SER A 116 29.55 -66.77 23.02
N LYS A 117 29.13 -67.93 22.48
CA LYS A 117 28.75 -68.07 21.07
C LYS A 117 27.59 -67.15 20.66
N ARG A 118 26.55 -67.06 21.50
CA ARG A 118 25.41 -66.15 21.27
C ARG A 118 25.80 -64.67 21.24
N LYS A 119 26.82 -64.27 22.02
CA LYS A 119 27.35 -62.89 22.02
C LYS A 119 28.14 -62.59 20.74
N ASP A 120 28.74 -63.60 20.12
CA ASP A 120 29.46 -63.49 18.86
C ASP A 120 28.54 -63.36 17.65
N ASP A 121 27.47 -64.17 17.61
CA ASP A 121 26.47 -64.10 16.54
C ASP A 121 25.74 -62.74 16.53
N ASN A 122 25.34 -62.23 17.70
CA ASN A 122 24.70 -60.93 17.83
C ASN A 122 25.62 -59.77 17.39
N PHE A 123 26.92 -59.86 17.69
CA PHE A 123 27.87 -58.84 17.23
C PHE A 123 28.01 -58.82 15.71
N LEU A 124 28.08 -59.99 15.06
CA LEU A 124 28.17 -60.10 13.60
C LEU A 124 26.94 -59.50 12.91
N GLU A 125 25.75 -59.65 13.49
CA GLU A 125 24.54 -59.00 12.96
C GLU A 125 24.62 -57.47 13.06
N ILE A 126 25.08 -56.94 14.19
CA ILE A 126 25.25 -55.50 14.39
C ILE A 126 26.31 -54.94 13.42
N GLU A 127 27.43 -55.65 13.25
CA GLU A 127 28.49 -55.28 12.31
C GLU A 127 27.97 -55.27 10.87
N LYS A 128 27.25 -56.31 10.44
CA LYS A 128 26.62 -56.35 9.11
C LYS A 128 25.68 -55.17 8.87
N ARG A 129 24.83 -54.84 9.85
CA ARG A 129 23.92 -53.68 9.76
C ARG A 129 24.70 -52.36 9.65
N ALA A 130 25.76 -52.20 10.42
CA ALA A 130 26.61 -51.00 10.37
C ALA A 130 27.35 -50.88 9.02
N CYS A 131 27.88 -51.97 8.47
CA CYS A 131 28.50 -51.98 7.15
C CYS A 131 27.53 -51.56 6.06
N ILE A 132 26.30 -52.11 6.05
CA ILE A 132 25.27 -51.73 5.08
C ILE A 132 24.97 -50.22 5.15
N VAL A 133 24.85 -49.67 6.36
CA VAL A 133 24.62 -48.22 6.56
C VAL A 133 25.80 -47.38 6.05
N LEU A 134 27.04 -47.80 6.32
CA LEU A 134 28.23 -47.09 5.84
C LEU A 134 28.34 -47.13 4.31
N ASP A 135 28.04 -48.27 3.70
CA ASP A 135 28.00 -48.41 2.24
C ASP A 135 26.91 -47.51 1.64
N GLN A 136 25.73 -47.42 2.27
CA GLN A 136 24.67 -46.50 1.85
C GLN A 136 25.09 -45.04 1.94
N ILE A 137 25.75 -44.64 3.04
CA ILE A 137 26.29 -43.29 3.22
C ILE A 137 27.34 -42.98 2.15
N PHE A 138 28.21 -43.94 1.83
CA PHE A 138 29.27 -43.76 0.84
C PHE A 138 28.73 -43.70 -0.59
N MET A 139 27.68 -44.46 -0.91
CA MET A 139 27.09 -44.49 -2.25
C MET A 139 26.14 -43.31 -2.53
N GLN A 140 25.59 -42.68 -1.49
CA GLN A 140 24.76 -41.48 -1.63
C GLN A 140 25.64 -40.23 -1.64
N ASP A 141 26.24 -39.92 -2.79
CA ASP A 141 26.98 -38.68 -2.96
C ASP A 141 26.04 -37.44 -2.96
N SER A 142 26.16 -36.67 -1.87
CA SER A 142 26.01 -35.21 -1.72
C SER A 142 24.74 -34.46 -2.19
N SER A 143 23.78 -35.08 -2.87
CA SER A 143 22.66 -34.35 -3.49
C SER A 143 21.25 -34.72 -3.01
N ASP A 144 21.07 -35.84 -2.31
CA ASP A 144 19.73 -36.32 -1.98
C ASP A 144 19.23 -35.88 -0.60
N SER A 145 18.26 -34.96 -0.63
CA SER A 145 17.41 -34.52 0.50
C SER A 145 16.78 -35.71 1.25
N THR A 146 16.54 -36.84 0.56
CA THR A 146 15.98 -38.08 1.10
C THR A 146 16.86 -38.75 2.16
N MET A 147 18.18 -38.60 2.07
CA MET A 147 19.16 -39.19 3.00
C MET A 147 19.03 -38.60 4.41
N LEU A 148 18.62 -37.35 4.49
CA LEU A 148 18.60 -36.57 5.72
C LEU A 148 17.32 -36.78 6.54
N CYS A 149 16.19 -37.08 5.91
CA CYS A 149 14.96 -37.50 6.62
C CYS A 149 15.14 -38.85 7.35
N ASN A 150 16.04 -39.71 6.84
CA ASN A 150 16.34 -41.02 7.42
C ASN A 150 17.59 -41.02 8.33
N MET A 151 18.13 -39.85 8.69
CA MET A 151 19.31 -39.71 9.57
C MET A 151 19.21 -40.53 10.87
N ASN A 152 18.05 -40.53 11.50
CA ASN A 152 17.83 -41.30 12.73
C ASN A 152 17.97 -42.82 12.51
N GLN A 153 17.67 -43.30 11.31
CA GLN A 153 17.81 -44.72 10.94
C GLN A 153 19.28 -45.10 10.72
N TYR A 154 20.14 -44.15 10.35
CA TYR A 154 21.59 -44.38 10.21
C TYR A 154 22.34 -44.19 11.54
N ILE A 155 21.90 -43.24 12.37
CA ILE A 155 22.58 -42.92 13.65
C ILE A 155 22.44 -44.06 14.68
N GLN A 156 21.28 -44.74 14.75
CA GLN A 156 21.07 -45.78 15.78
C GLN A 156 21.94 -47.03 15.55
N PRO A 157 21.98 -47.66 14.36
CA PRO A 157 22.84 -48.82 14.10
C PRO A 157 24.32 -48.53 14.32
N LEU A 158 24.79 -47.33 13.96
CA LEU A 158 26.18 -46.91 14.17
C LEU A 158 26.50 -46.73 15.66
N LYS A 159 25.56 -46.20 16.46
CA LYS A 159 25.71 -46.12 17.94
C LYS A 159 25.74 -47.49 18.59
N ASP A 160 24.90 -48.41 18.12
CA ASP A 160 24.87 -49.77 18.64
C ASP A 160 26.16 -50.52 18.31
N TYR A 161 26.67 -50.37 17.08
CA TYR A 161 27.96 -50.91 16.68
C TYR A 161 29.14 -50.30 17.47
N GLN A 162 29.09 -48.99 17.74
CA GLN A 162 30.08 -48.33 18.58
C GLN A 162 30.13 -48.95 19.99
N LYS A 163 28.97 -49.07 20.66
CA LYS A 163 28.86 -49.70 21.99
C LYS A 163 29.36 -51.14 21.97
N ALA A 164 29.02 -51.89 20.93
CA ALA A 164 29.46 -53.27 20.76
C ALA A 164 30.99 -53.38 20.59
N CYS A 165 31.62 -52.45 19.87
CA CYS A 165 33.08 -52.35 19.77
C CYS A 165 33.75 -51.99 21.11
N GLN A 166 33.14 -51.08 21.88
CA GLN A 166 33.64 -50.70 23.22
C GLN A 166 33.60 -51.88 24.20
N ASN A 167 32.51 -52.64 24.20
CA ASN A 167 32.35 -53.83 25.05
C ASN A 167 33.39 -54.92 24.75
N ARG A 168 33.92 -54.95 23.52
CA ARG A 168 34.97 -55.89 23.06
C ARG A 168 36.38 -55.29 23.08
N ALA A 169 36.55 -54.10 23.64
CA ALA A 169 37.83 -53.36 23.68
C ALA A 169 38.46 -53.05 22.31
N MET A 170 37.65 -52.96 21.24
CA MET A 170 38.11 -52.55 19.89
C MET A 170 38.07 -51.03 19.71
N TYR A 171 38.92 -50.31 20.45
CA TYR A 171 38.84 -48.85 20.54
C TYR A 171 39.10 -48.12 19.22
N ARG A 172 40.00 -48.63 18.36
CA ARG A 172 40.30 -48.00 17.06
C ARG A 172 39.09 -47.95 16.13
N ARG A 173 38.32 -49.03 16.07
CA ARG A 173 37.07 -49.08 15.28
C ARG A 173 36.01 -48.18 15.89
N ALA A 174 35.88 -48.19 17.22
CA ALA A 174 34.95 -47.32 17.92
C ALA A 174 35.24 -45.82 17.69
N ASP A 175 36.51 -45.42 17.61
CA ASP A 175 36.89 -44.04 17.31
C ASP A 175 36.56 -43.64 15.86
N LEU A 176 36.81 -44.51 14.87
CA LEU A 176 36.44 -44.24 13.48
C LEU A 176 34.92 -44.05 13.34
N ILE A 177 34.12 -44.91 13.97
CA ILE A 177 32.66 -44.77 13.99
C ILE A 177 32.24 -43.48 14.72
N GLN A 178 32.93 -43.10 15.79
CA GLN A 178 32.71 -41.84 16.48
C GLN A 178 33.00 -40.63 15.58
N GLN A 179 34.01 -40.69 14.71
CA GLN A 179 34.30 -39.65 13.72
C GLN A 179 33.22 -39.58 12.64
N VAL A 180 32.75 -40.73 12.13
CA VAL A 180 31.64 -40.79 11.17
C VAL A 180 30.35 -40.23 11.76
N LEU A 181 30.01 -40.61 13.00
CA LEU A 181 28.83 -40.07 13.71
C LEU A 181 28.92 -38.56 13.93
N ARG A 182 30.13 -38.03 14.19
CA ARG A 182 30.36 -36.58 14.28
C ARG A 182 30.10 -35.89 12.93
N ARG A 183 30.67 -36.43 11.84
CA ARG A 183 30.46 -35.90 10.49
C ARG A 183 28.97 -35.92 10.09
N LEU A 184 28.28 -37.05 10.28
CA LEU A 184 26.86 -37.17 9.96
C LEU A 184 26.00 -36.14 10.70
N ARG A 185 26.28 -35.88 11.99
CA ARG A 185 25.54 -34.85 12.74
C ARG A 185 25.78 -33.45 12.17
N LEU A 186 27.03 -33.11 11.83
CA LEU A 186 27.36 -31.84 11.21
C LEU A 186 26.67 -31.66 9.85
N ASP A 187 26.60 -32.73 9.04
CA ASP A 187 25.93 -32.73 7.75
C ASP A 187 24.41 -32.55 7.93
N ALA A 188 23.81 -33.21 8.92
CA ALA A 188 22.38 -33.04 9.26
C ALA A 188 22.05 -31.62 9.72
N GLU A 189 22.88 -31.06 10.59
CA GLU A 189 22.75 -29.70 11.09
C GLU A 189 22.88 -28.68 9.94
N SER A 190 23.87 -28.88 9.06
CA SER A 190 24.10 -28.04 7.88
C SER A 190 22.92 -28.10 6.92
N TYR A 191 22.35 -29.28 6.68
CA TYR A 191 21.15 -29.43 5.88
C TYR A 191 19.96 -28.70 6.49
N HIS A 192 19.72 -28.87 7.80
CA HIS A 192 18.63 -28.19 8.49
C HIS A 192 18.78 -26.66 8.39
N MET A 193 20.01 -26.13 8.46
CA MET A 193 20.28 -24.70 8.23
C MET A 193 19.95 -24.28 6.80
N ASN A 194 20.34 -25.09 5.81
CA ASN A 194 20.08 -24.81 4.41
C ASN A 194 18.58 -24.86 4.09
N GLU A 195 17.85 -25.83 4.62
CA GLU A 195 16.40 -25.94 4.48
C GLU A 195 15.67 -24.78 5.14
N LEU A 196 16.07 -24.41 6.36
CA LEU A 196 15.55 -23.22 7.04
C LEU A 196 15.80 -21.96 6.21
N THR A 197 17.01 -21.79 5.66
CA THR A 197 17.34 -20.64 4.81
C THR A 197 16.50 -20.62 3.54
N LYS A 198 16.31 -21.78 2.88
CA LYS A 198 15.43 -21.91 1.72
C LYS A 198 13.99 -21.56 2.04
N ALA A 199 13.46 -22.00 3.18
CA ALA A 199 12.12 -21.64 3.64
C ALA A 199 12.00 -20.12 3.85
N GLN A 200 12.96 -19.51 4.53
CA GLN A 200 12.99 -18.05 4.75
C GLN A 200 13.06 -17.25 3.45
N MET A 201 13.75 -17.76 2.43
CA MET A 201 13.79 -17.14 1.09
C MET A 201 12.43 -17.24 0.38
N LYS A 202 11.79 -18.41 0.43
CA LYS A 202 10.44 -18.59 -0.13
C LYS A 202 9.40 -17.68 0.54
N ASP A 203 9.49 -17.50 1.85
CA ASP A 203 8.58 -16.60 2.58
C ASP A 203 8.75 -15.14 2.12
N ARG A 204 10.00 -14.71 1.88
CA ARG A 204 10.31 -13.37 1.34
C ARG A 204 9.75 -13.19 -0.07
N GLU A 205 10.03 -14.16 -0.94
CA GLU A 205 9.51 -14.17 -2.32
C GLU A 205 7.99 -14.11 -2.35
N ALA A 206 7.31 -14.89 -1.49
CA ALA A 206 5.86 -14.90 -1.37
C ALA A 206 5.31 -13.54 -0.91
N LEU A 207 5.95 -12.90 0.07
CA LEU A 207 5.57 -11.57 0.55
C LEU A 207 5.74 -10.51 -0.56
N GLU A 208 6.84 -10.57 -1.31
CA GLU A 208 7.08 -9.67 -2.46
C GLU A 208 6.11 -9.91 -3.61
N GLU A 209 5.75 -11.16 -3.90
CA GLU A 209 4.73 -11.54 -4.89
C GLU A 209 3.36 -10.95 -4.53
N LEU A 210 2.96 -11.08 -3.26
CA LEU A 210 1.73 -10.51 -2.72
C LEU A 210 1.73 -8.98 -2.85
N TYR A 211 2.79 -8.31 -2.41
CA TYR A 211 2.92 -6.87 -2.55
C TYR A 211 2.86 -6.41 -4.02
N ARG A 212 3.55 -7.10 -4.94
CA ARG A 212 3.48 -6.79 -6.38
C ARG A 212 2.07 -6.94 -6.94
N ARG A 213 1.28 -7.91 -6.45
CA ARG A 213 -0.12 -8.09 -6.84
C ARG A 213 -0.97 -6.92 -6.33
N ASP A 214 -0.90 -6.63 -5.04
CA ASP A 214 -1.66 -5.54 -4.40
C ASP A 214 -1.35 -4.18 -5.06
N PHE A 215 -0.08 -3.95 -5.39
CA PHE A 215 0.35 -2.74 -6.09
C PHE A 215 -0.26 -2.62 -7.50
N ARG A 216 -0.34 -3.73 -8.25
CA ARG A 216 -1.01 -3.73 -9.57
C ARG A 216 -2.51 -3.49 -9.42
N GLU A 217 -3.16 -4.17 -8.49
CA GLU A 217 -4.59 -4.00 -8.22
C GLU A 217 -4.92 -2.58 -7.79
N PHE A 218 -4.10 -1.99 -6.91
CA PHE A 218 -4.19 -0.59 -6.51
C PHE A 218 -4.17 0.34 -7.73
N HIS A 219 -3.22 0.15 -8.63
CA HIS A 219 -3.12 0.98 -9.84
C HIS A 219 -4.30 0.79 -10.79
N LEU A 220 -4.77 -0.44 -10.99
CA LEU A 220 -5.94 -0.71 -11.84
C LEU A 220 -7.19 -0.03 -11.28
N LEU A 221 -7.45 -0.18 -9.98
CA LEU A 221 -8.58 0.45 -9.31
C LEU A 221 -8.52 1.98 -9.37
N TRP A 222 -7.34 2.56 -9.14
CA TRP A 222 -7.17 4.01 -9.20
C TRP A 222 -7.28 4.58 -10.60
N ASN A 223 -6.77 3.88 -11.62
CA ASN A 223 -6.93 4.30 -12.99
C ASN A 223 -8.41 4.27 -13.40
N ALA A 224 -9.14 3.19 -13.10
CA ALA A 224 -10.58 3.12 -13.34
C ALA A 224 -11.34 4.26 -12.63
N ARG A 225 -10.98 4.57 -11.38
CA ARG A 225 -11.58 5.68 -10.61
C ARG A 225 -11.32 7.04 -11.25
N ILE A 226 -10.12 7.27 -11.79
CA ILE A 226 -9.76 8.51 -12.50
C ILE A 226 -10.53 8.59 -13.82
N ASP A 227 -10.60 7.50 -14.59
CA ASP A 227 -11.32 7.46 -15.86
C ASP A 227 -12.81 7.76 -15.68
N GLU A 228 -13.44 7.19 -14.65
CA GLU A 228 -14.82 7.50 -14.29
C GLU A 228 -15.02 8.96 -13.89
N PHE A 229 -14.06 9.54 -13.17
CA PHE A 229 -14.09 10.95 -12.80
C PHE A 229 -13.99 11.84 -14.04
N GLU A 230 -13.03 11.57 -14.93
CA GLU A 230 -12.83 12.32 -16.17
C GLU A 230 -14.06 12.23 -17.06
N LYS A 231 -14.64 11.04 -17.22
CA LYS A 231 -15.90 10.85 -17.94
C LYS A 231 -17.03 11.70 -17.36
N ARG A 232 -17.22 11.67 -16.04
CA ARG A 232 -18.25 12.48 -15.37
C ARG A 232 -18.02 13.98 -15.53
N MET A 233 -16.78 14.45 -15.52
CA MET A 233 -16.47 15.87 -15.72
C MET A 233 -16.68 16.30 -17.18
N MET A 234 -16.28 15.47 -18.15
CA MET A 234 -16.57 15.71 -19.57
C MET A 234 -18.08 15.81 -19.83
N GLU A 235 -18.89 14.91 -19.26
CA GLU A 235 -20.34 14.98 -19.37
C GLU A 235 -20.93 16.28 -18.79
N GLN A 236 -20.38 16.77 -17.67
CA GLN A 236 -20.82 18.04 -17.08
C GLN A 236 -20.49 19.25 -17.95
N GLU A 237 -19.28 19.27 -18.53
CA GLU A 237 -18.87 20.34 -19.45
C GLU A 237 -19.73 20.34 -20.73
N ILE A 238 -19.97 19.17 -21.33
CA ILE A 238 -20.85 19.03 -22.51
C ILE A 238 -22.25 19.54 -22.21
N ARG A 239 -22.85 19.15 -21.06
CA ARG A 239 -24.19 19.62 -20.66
C ARG A 239 -24.23 21.13 -20.46
N LEU A 240 -23.19 21.71 -19.88
CA LEU A 240 -23.11 23.15 -19.69
C LEU A 240 -23.05 23.87 -21.04
N VAL A 241 -22.17 23.44 -21.95
CA VAL A 241 -22.04 24.03 -23.29
C VAL A 241 -23.33 23.90 -24.09
N GLN A 242 -24.01 22.75 -24.04
CA GLN A 242 -25.32 22.56 -24.67
C GLN A 242 -26.36 23.55 -24.13
N HIS A 243 -26.46 23.69 -22.81
CA HIS A 243 -27.36 24.66 -22.18
C HIS A 243 -27.04 26.11 -22.56
N GLN A 244 -25.75 26.46 -22.66
CA GLN A 244 -25.31 27.78 -23.10
C GLN A 244 -25.67 28.03 -24.57
N ASN A 245 -25.51 27.03 -25.44
CA ASN A 245 -25.93 27.11 -26.84
C ASN A 245 -27.44 27.28 -26.96
N ASP A 246 -28.25 26.53 -26.21
CA ASP A 246 -29.71 26.67 -26.20
C ASP A 246 -30.15 28.07 -25.76
N LYS A 247 -29.51 28.63 -24.72
CA LYS A 247 -29.73 30.01 -24.29
C LYS A 247 -29.40 31.01 -25.41
N MET A 248 -28.30 30.78 -26.13
CA MET A 248 -27.88 31.64 -27.23
C MET A 248 -28.87 31.59 -28.40
N ILE A 249 -29.36 30.40 -28.76
CA ILE A 249 -30.36 30.21 -29.81
C ILE A 249 -31.65 30.94 -29.42
N LYS A 250 -32.15 30.74 -28.20
CA LYS A 250 -33.35 31.44 -27.69
C LYS A 250 -33.19 32.95 -27.69
N PHE A 251 -32.01 33.46 -27.35
CA PHE A 251 -31.73 34.90 -27.41
C PHE A 251 -31.75 35.42 -28.86
N GLN A 252 -31.22 34.66 -29.82
CA GLN A 252 -31.31 35.01 -31.24
C GLN A 252 -32.74 34.97 -31.77
N GLU A 253 -33.53 33.98 -31.35
CA GLU A 253 -34.96 33.91 -31.65
C GLU A 253 -35.71 35.10 -31.05
N GLU A 254 -35.42 35.49 -29.81
CA GLU A 254 -35.98 36.69 -29.17
C GLU A 254 -35.66 37.96 -29.97
N ILE A 255 -34.42 38.12 -30.45
CA ILE A 255 -34.04 39.24 -31.31
C ILE A 255 -34.86 39.24 -32.61
N ARG A 256 -35.05 38.07 -33.23
CA ARG A 256 -35.83 37.92 -34.47
C ARG A 256 -37.32 38.17 -34.27
N SER A 257 -37.88 37.71 -33.14
CA SER A 257 -39.30 37.86 -32.82
C SER A 257 -39.64 39.22 -32.21
N SER A 258 -38.64 39.96 -31.72
CA SER A 258 -38.84 41.26 -31.08
C SER A 258 -39.47 42.24 -32.09
N PRO A 259 -40.74 42.65 -31.89
CA PRO A 259 -41.40 43.55 -32.82
C PRO A 259 -40.62 44.87 -32.88
N PRO A 260 -40.65 45.58 -34.02
CA PRO A 260 -40.10 46.92 -34.08
C PRO A 260 -40.79 47.76 -33.00
N ARG A 261 -40.05 48.11 -31.95
CA ARG A 261 -40.54 49.00 -30.90
C ARG A 261 -41.03 50.27 -31.59
N LEU A 262 -42.19 50.79 -31.18
CA LEU A 262 -42.78 51.99 -31.79
C LEU A 262 -41.70 53.06 -32.00
N LEU A 263 -41.38 53.32 -33.28
CA LEU A 263 -40.32 54.23 -33.64
C LEU A 263 -40.70 55.61 -33.11
N ARG A 264 -39.86 56.16 -32.25
CA ARG A 264 -39.99 57.55 -31.82
C ARG A 264 -39.38 58.42 -32.93
N TYR A 265 -40.21 58.74 -33.91
CA TYR A 265 -39.87 59.66 -34.99
C TYR A 265 -39.35 60.99 -34.44
N SER A 266 -38.36 61.58 -35.12
CA SER A 266 -37.86 62.89 -34.75
C SER A 266 -38.97 63.93 -34.80
N ARG A 267 -38.90 64.90 -33.89
CA ARG A 267 -39.83 66.03 -33.87
C ARG A 267 -39.86 66.75 -35.23
N SER A 268 -38.71 66.89 -35.89
CA SER A 268 -38.56 67.46 -37.23
C SER A 268 -39.32 66.71 -38.31
N LEU A 269 -39.37 65.37 -38.25
CA LEU A 269 -40.13 64.56 -39.19
C LEU A 269 -41.64 64.78 -39.00
N ILE A 270 -42.12 64.74 -37.75
CA ILE A 270 -43.53 64.98 -37.41
C ILE A 270 -43.96 66.37 -37.89
N GLU A 271 -43.16 67.40 -37.60
CA GLU A 271 -43.41 68.78 -38.05
C GLU A 271 -43.44 68.88 -39.57
N SER A 272 -42.52 68.21 -40.28
CA SER A 272 -42.48 68.23 -41.76
C SER A 272 -43.69 67.51 -42.37
N ARG A 273 -44.16 66.40 -41.79
CA ARG A 273 -45.40 65.71 -42.21
C ARG A 273 -46.64 66.57 -41.96
N MET A 274 -46.71 67.29 -40.84
CA MET A 274 -47.80 68.23 -40.54
C MET A 274 -47.83 69.43 -41.52
N ARG A 275 -46.66 69.97 -41.87
CA ARG A 275 -46.54 71.01 -42.92
C ARG A 275 -46.97 70.47 -44.28
N GLN A 276 -46.50 69.29 -44.66
CA GLN A 276 -46.91 68.60 -45.89
C GLN A 276 -48.44 68.47 -45.98
N GLN A 277 -49.10 68.01 -44.91
CA GLN A 277 -50.56 67.86 -44.88
C GLN A 277 -51.28 69.21 -44.97
N SER A 278 -50.80 70.23 -44.27
CA SER A 278 -51.37 71.58 -44.30
C SER A 278 -51.27 72.18 -45.72
N LEU A 279 -50.12 72.08 -46.37
CA LEU A 279 -49.91 72.56 -47.74
C LEU A 279 -50.77 71.80 -48.76
N ALA A 280 -50.97 70.50 -48.57
CA ALA A 280 -51.84 69.70 -49.43
C ALA A 280 -53.32 70.10 -49.28
N ARG A 281 -53.78 70.41 -48.05
CA ARG A 281 -55.14 70.92 -47.80
C ARG A 281 -55.38 72.31 -48.41
N GLN A 282 -54.32 73.10 -48.56
CA GLN A 282 -54.33 74.40 -49.22
C GLN A 282 -54.13 74.30 -50.75
N GLU A 283 -54.14 73.09 -51.32
CA GLU A 283 -53.94 72.83 -52.77
C GLU A 283 -52.57 73.29 -53.33
N ASN A 284 -51.59 73.58 -52.46
CA ASN A 284 -50.24 73.99 -52.83
C ASN A 284 -49.34 72.79 -53.11
N TYR A 285 -49.62 72.07 -54.20
CA TYR A 285 -49.00 70.76 -54.48
C TYR A 285 -47.48 70.80 -54.71
N ILE A 286 -46.95 71.88 -55.31
CA ILE A 286 -45.51 72.01 -55.60
C ILE A 286 -44.71 72.05 -54.28
N PHE A 287 -45.13 72.89 -53.34
CA PHE A 287 -44.48 73.01 -52.03
C PHE A 287 -44.71 71.77 -51.17
N ALA A 288 -45.90 71.17 -51.22
CA ALA A 288 -46.18 69.91 -50.54
C ALA A 288 -45.25 68.77 -51.04
N ALA A 289 -44.96 68.72 -52.35
CA ALA A 289 -44.04 67.74 -52.92
C ALA A 289 -42.58 67.96 -52.46
N ALA A 290 -42.14 69.21 -52.33
CA ALA A 290 -40.82 69.53 -51.78
C ALA A 290 -40.70 69.13 -50.30
N GLU A 291 -41.71 69.45 -49.47
CA GLU A 291 -41.73 69.08 -48.05
C GLU A 291 -41.86 67.56 -47.87
N LYS A 292 -42.56 66.85 -48.77
CA LYS A 292 -42.58 65.39 -48.82
C LYS A 292 -41.18 64.81 -48.99
N ARG A 293 -40.40 65.27 -49.97
CA ARG A 293 -39.02 64.78 -50.18
C ARG A 293 -38.16 64.97 -48.94
N LYS A 294 -38.28 66.12 -48.28
CA LYS A 294 -37.60 66.41 -47.02
C LYS A 294 -38.04 65.46 -45.89
N ALA A 295 -39.34 65.22 -45.76
CA ALA A 295 -39.87 64.27 -44.78
C ALA A 295 -39.38 62.85 -45.06
N ASP A 296 -39.37 62.39 -46.32
CA ASP A 296 -38.92 61.06 -46.68
C ASP A 296 -37.41 60.85 -46.40
N ILE A 297 -36.58 61.89 -46.57
CA ILE A 297 -35.16 61.86 -46.16
C ILE A 297 -35.03 61.74 -44.63
N LEU A 298 -35.79 62.53 -43.87
CA LEU A 298 -35.76 62.48 -42.40
C LEU A 298 -36.26 61.12 -41.87
N ASP A 299 -37.27 60.54 -42.52
CA ASP A 299 -37.79 59.21 -42.20
C ASP A 299 -36.70 58.15 -42.38
N ALA A 300 -35.99 58.17 -43.51
CA ALA A 300 -34.86 57.27 -43.75
C ALA A 300 -33.75 57.41 -42.70
N LEU A 301 -33.39 58.64 -42.32
CA LEU A 301 -32.37 58.89 -41.28
C LEU A 301 -32.81 58.45 -39.88
N ASP A 302 -34.08 58.65 -39.53
CA ASP A 302 -34.61 58.20 -38.25
C ASP A 302 -34.69 56.67 -38.18
N LEU A 303 -35.04 56.02 -39.31
CA LEU A 303 -35.04 54.56 -39.46
C LEU A 303 -33.65 53.97 -39.24
N THR A 304 -32.61 54.48 -39.93
CA THR A 304 -31.24 53.97 -39.76
C THR A 304 -30.72 54.16 -38.34
N ARG A 305 -30.94 55.34 -37.75
CA ARG A 305 -30.55 55.61 -36.36
C ARG A 305 -31.24 54.66 -35.37
N PHE A 306 -32.51 54.35 -35.61
CA PHE A 306 -33.26 53.41 -34.78
C PHE A 306 -32.71 51.98 -34.91
N GLU A 307 -32.41 51.53 -36.13
CA GLU A 307 -31.80 50.23 -36.40
C GLU A 307 -30.42 50.10 -35.74
N GLU A 308 -29.57 51.13 -35.86
CA GLU A 308 -28.26 51.19 -35.20
C GLU A 308 -28.39 51.12 -33.67
N SER A 309 -29.30 51.88 -33.08
CA SER A 309 -29.54 51.87 -31.64
C SER A 309 -30.06 50.50 -31.16
N LYS A 310 -30.96 49.87 -31.93
CA LYS A 310 -31.47 48.52 -31.66
C LYS A 310 -30.34 47.49 -31.75
N ALA A 311 -29.53 47.55 -32.80
CA ALA A 311 -28.39 46.66 -32.99
C ALA A 311 -27.35 46.80 -31.86
N ALA A 312 -27.02 48.03 -31.45
CA ALA A 312 -26.10 48.29 -30.35
C ALA A 312 -26.60 47.73 -29.01
N LEU A 313 -27.90 47.87 -28.72
CA LEU A 313 -28.51 47.32 -27.51
C LEU A 313 -28.43 45.79 -27.49
N PHE A 314 -28.70 45.13 -28.62
CA PHE A 314 -28.58 43.68 -28.70
C PHE A 314 -27.13 43.20 -28.64
N ALA A 315 -26.20 43.89 -29.29
CA ALA A 315 -24.77 43.57 -29.22
C ALA A 315 -24.27 43.63 -27.76
N HIS A 316 -24.66 44.66 -26.99
CA HIS A 316 -24.31 44.75 -25.58
C HIS A 316 -24.92 43.59 -24.76
N ARG A 317 -26.18 43.24 -25.00
CA ARG A 317 -26.82 42.10 -24.32
C ARG A 317 -26.16 40.76 -24.67
N GLU A 318 -25.82 40.56 -25.93
CA GLU A 318 -25.10 39.36 -26.38
C GLU A 318 -23.72 39.26 -25.72
N GLN A 319 -22.97 40.37 -25.67
CA GLN A 319 -21.67 40.42 -25.01
C GLN A 319 -21.78 40.09 -23.52
N ALA A 320 -22.79 40.63 -22.83
CA ALA A 320 -23.04 40.32 -21.43
C ALA A 320 -23.38 38.83 -21.22
N LEU A 321 -24.18 38.25 -22.13
CA LEU A 321 -24.51 36.82 -22.09
C LEU A 321 -23.27 35.95 -22.31
N ARG A 322 -22.45 36.24 -23.33
CA ARG A 322 -21.19 35.53 -23.58
C ARG A 322 -20.23 35.62 -22.40
N HIS A 323 -20.08 36.81 -21.84
CA HIS A 323 -19.24 37.00 -20.66
C HIS A 323 -19.72 36.14 -19.47
N HIS A 324 -21.03 36.05 -19.25
CA HIS A 324 -21.58 35.17 -18.23
C HIS A 324 -21.30 33.69 -18.53
N GLN A 325 -21.42 33.26 -19.79
CA GLN A 325 -21.11 31.89 -20.21
C GLN A 325 -19.63 31.54 -19.96
N ASP A 326 -18.71 32.47 -20.27
CA ASP A 326 -17.28 32.31 -20.04
C ASP A 326 -16.96 32.21 -18.54
N GLN A 327 -17.62 33.02 -17.71
CA GLN A 327 -17.48 32.94 -16.25
C GLN A 327 -17.96 31.60 -15.69
N GLU A 328 -19.12 31.10 -16.15
CA GLU A 328 -19.65 29.79 -15.76
C GLU A 328 -18.68 28.65 -16.12
N LEU A 329 -18.14 28.67 -17.35
CA LEU A 329 -17.17 27.66 -17.82
C LEU A 329 -15.87 27.73 -17.02
N SER A 330 -15.31 28.93 -16.82
CA SER A 330 -14.09 29.11 -16.03
C SER A 330 -14.27 28.64 -14.58
N ALA A 331 -15.43 28.93 -13.97
CA ALA A 331 -15.75 28.45 -12.62
C ALA A 331 -15.86 26.93 -12.56
N LEU A 332 -16.45 26.29 -13.58
CA LEU A 332 -16.52 24.84 -13.67
C LEU A 332 -15.12 24.23 -13.82
N GLN A 333 -14.28 24.76 -14.70
CA GLN A 333 -12.91 24.29 -14.93
C GLN A 333 -12.07 24.36 -13.65
N LYS A 334 -12.10 25.48 -12.90
CA LYS A 334 -11.42 25.60 -11.61
C LYS A 334 -11.90 24.57 -10.58
N ARG A 335 -13.20 24.22 -10.59
CA ARG A 335 -13.75 23.15 -9.72
C ARG A 335 -13.27 21.77 -10.15
N ILE A 336 -13.14 21.52 -11.45
CA ILE A 336 -12.60 20.26 -11.98
C ILE A 336 -11.13 20.11 -11.59
N GLU A 337 -10.32 21.14 -11.80
CA GLU A 337 -8.89 21.16 -11.46
C GLU A 337 -8.65 20.94 -9.96
N SER A 338 -9.37 21.67 -9.10
CA SER A 338 -9.24 21.50 -7.64
C SER A 338 -9.63 20.10 -7.17
N ARG A 339 -10.67 19.50 -7.77
CA ARG A 339 -11.06 18.10 -7.49
C ARG A 339 -10.03 17.09 -8.00
N ARG A 340 -9.46 17.33 -9.18
CA ARG A 340 -8.38 16.49 -9.74
C ARG A 340 -7.17 16.48 -8.82
N LEU A 341 -6.73 17.66 -8.37
CA LEU A 341 -5.61 17.79 -7.43
C LEU A 341 -5.89 17.07 -6.10
N LEU A 342 -7.13 17.12 -5.62
CA LEU A 342 -7.53 16.40 -4.41
C LEU A 342 -7.46 14.87 -4.62
N LEU A 343 -7.94 14.36 -5.75
CA LEU A 343 -7.82 12.93 -6.09
C LEU A 343 -6.37 12.47 -6.20
N GLU A 344 -5.50 13.28 -6.80
CA GLU A 344 -4.06 13.00 -6.90
C GLU A 344 -3.40 12.92 -5.51
N ARG A 345 -3.72 13.86 -4.60
CA ARG A 345 -3.25 13.81 -3.21
C ARG A 345 -3.75 12.58 -2.46
N THR A 346 -5.04 12.25 -2.60
CA THR A 346 -5.59 11.04 -1.98
C THR A 346 -4.93 9.77 -2.50
N ARG A 347 -4.66 9.69 -3.81
CA ARG A 347 -3.91 8.58 -4.41
C ARG A 347 -2.50 8.45 -3.82
N GLN A 348 -1.79 9.57 -3.66
CA GLN A 348 -0.45 9.57 -3.05
C GLN A 348 -0.50 9.07 -1.61
N GLN A 349 -1.42 9.56 -0.80
CA GLN A 349 -1.59 9.14 0.60
C GLN A 349 -1.92 7.65 0.72
N GLU A 350 -2.85 7.14 -0.09
CA GLU A 350 -3.20 5.71 -0.06
C GLU A 350 -2.02 4.83 -0.53
N LEU A 351 -1.24 5.30 -1.51
CA LEU A 351 -0.03 4.62 -1.97
C LEU A 351 1.04 4.56 -0.87
N GLU A 352 1.26 5.66 -0.14
CA GLU A 352 2.17 5.72 1.00
C GLU A 352 1.75 4.74 2.10
N ILE A 353 0.44 4.68 2.42
CA ILE A 353 -0.10 3.72 3.38
C ILE A 353 0.15 2.28 2.93
N LEU A 354 -0.06 1.97 1.64
CA LEU A 354 0.18 0.64 1.08
C LEU A 354 1.66 0.26 1.20
N LEU A 355 2.57 1.18 0.86
CA LEU A 355 4.01 0.97 0.99
C LEU A 355 4.42 0.77 2.45
N GLN A 356 3.88 1.57 3.37
CA GLN A 356 4.18 1.45 4.79
C GLN A 356 3.71 0.09 5.36
N ARG A 357 2.55 -0.41 4.93
CA ARG A 357 2.07 -1.75 5.30
C ARG A 357 3.04 -2.84 4.86
N TYR A 358 3.55 -2.76 3.63
CA TYR A 358 4.57 -3.69 3.13
C TYR A 358 5.86 -3.63 3.94
N ILE A 359 6.38 -2.42 4.23
CA ILE A 359 7.58 -2.25 5.04
C ILE A 359 7.39 -2.86 6.43
N ASN A 360 6.24 -2.63 7.06
CA ASN A 360 5.93 -3.18 8.37
C ASN A 360 5.89 -4.72 8.34
N ALA A 361 5.17 -5.31 7.37
CA ALA A 361 5.07 -6.77 7.22
C ALA A 361 6.43 -7.41 6.95
N ARG A 362 7.26 -6.78 6.10
CA ARG A 362 8.62 -7.23 5.82
C ARG A 362 9.49 -7.18 7.09
N ASN A 363 9.45 -6.08 7.83
CA ASN A 363 10.23 -5.94 9.08
C ASN A 363 9.81 -6.97 10.13
N GLU A 364 8.51 -7.23 10.28
CA GLU A 364 7.99 -8.24 11.19
C GLU A 364 8.50 -9.64 10.82
N MET A 365 8.41 -10.01 9.53
CA MET A 365 8.97 -11.27 9.03
C MET A 365 10.50 -11.34 9.27
N GLU A 366 11.26 -10.27 8.99
CA GLU A 366 12.70 -10.24 9.25
C GLU A 366 13.03 -10.44 10.74
N ILE A 367 12.25 -9.83 11.65
CA ILE A 367 12.35 -10.04 13.09
C ILE A 367 12.09 -11.52 13.44
N HIS A 368 11.02 -12.11 12.91
CA HIS A 368 10.72 -13.53 13.12
C HIS A 368 11.84 -14.46 12.63
N GLN A 369 12.36 -14.21 11.41
CA GLN A 369 13.49 -14.96 10.86
C GLN A 369 14.75 -14.80 11.70
N GLY A 370 15.01 -13.59 12.22
CA GLY A 370 16.11 -13.31 13.13
C GLY A 370 16.01 -14.09 14.45
N ILE A 371 14.82 -14.15 15.05
CA ILE A 371 14.57 -14.95 16.27
C ILE A 371 14.82 -16.44 15.99
N VAL A 372 14.33 -16.97 14.87
CA VAL A 372 14.54 -18.37 14.51
C VAL A 372 16.03 -18.66 14.30
N ARG A 373 16.75 -17.83 13.54
CA ARG A 373 18.21 -17.97 13.36
C ARG A 373 18.97 -17.94 14.68
N SER A 374 18.61 -17.02 15.59
CA SER A 374 19.25 -16.93 16.91
C SER A 374 19.03 -18.19 17.74
N LYS A 375 17.79 -18.71 17.81
CA LYS A 375 17.47 -19.95 18.52
C LYS A 375 18.21 -21.15 17.93
N THR A 376 18.23 -21.26 16.62
CA THR A 376 18.90 -22.35 15.91
C THR A 376 20.42 -22.26 16.08
N GLY A 377 21.01 -21.07 16.00
CA GLY A 377 22.44 -20.85 16.28
C GLY A 377 22.83 -21.23 17.71
N LEU A 378 22.00 -20.89 18.70
CA LEU A 378 22.22 -21.32 20.10
C LEU A 378 22.17 -22.85 20.27
N MET A 379 21.28 -23.53 19.55
CA MET A 379 21.22 -25.00 19.56
C MET A 379 22.50 -25.59 18.97
N LEU A 380 22.94 -25.12 17.79
CA LEU A 380 24.19 -25.56 17.15
C LEU A 380 25.42 -25.29 18.02
N GLN A 381 25.48 -24.13 18.69
CA GLN A 381 26.57 -23.80 19.60
C GLN A 381 26.61 -24.75 20.80
N LYS A 382 25.45 -25.08 21.40
CA LYS A 382 25.38 -26.08 22.48
C LYS A 382 25.83 -27.46 22.02
N HIS A 383 25.44 -27.88 20.81
CA HIS A 383 25.89 -29.15 20.23
C HIS A 383 27.41 -29.16 20.02
N SER A 384 27.98 -28.05 19.54
CA SER A 384 29.43 -27.89 19.33
C SER A 384 30.22 -27.91 20.63
N CYS A 385 29.75 -27.20 21.67
CA CYS A 385 30.42 -27.18 22.98
C CYS A 385 30.34 -28.54 23.71
N ASN A 386 29.24 -29.27 23.55
CA ASN A 386 29.10 -30.62 24.13
C ASN A 386 29.99 -31.67 23.44
N MET A 387 30.53 -31.38 22.25
CA MET A 387 31.49 -32.26 21.57
C MET A 387 32.95 -32.00 21.97
N ARG A 388 33.22 -31.00 22.82
CA ARG A 388 34.55 -30.66 23.35
C ARG A 388 34.72 -31.21 24.77
N VAL A 389 34.76 -32.53 24.91
CA VAL A 389 35.04 -33.20 26.21
C VAL A 389 36.54 -33.41 26.44
N ASP A 390 37.39 -33.20 25.43
CA ASP A 390 38.84 -33.27 25.60
C ASP A 390 39.41 -31.86 25.77
N GLY A 391 39.81 -31.53 27.01
CA GLY A 391 40.12 -30.18 27.54
C GLY A 391 41.31 -29.42 26.93
N SER A 392 41.59 -29.52 25.64
CA SER A 392 42.75 -28.90 24.98
C SER A 392 42.41 -27.73 24.03
N GLY A 393 41.13 -27.41 23.78
CA GLY A 393 40.75 -26.59 22.61
C GLY A 393 40.02 -25.25 22.87
N ASN A 394 40.04 -24.70 24.08
CA ASN A 394 39.22 -23.52 24.40
C ASN A 394 39.73 -22.17 23.87
N ALA A 395 40.98 -22.06 23.43
CA ALA A 395 41.54 -20.76 23.04
C ALA A 395 41.11 -20.27 21.64
N SER A 396 40.88 -21.17 20.67
CA SER A 396 40.74 -20.77 19.26
C SER A 396 39.31 -20.41 18.80
N LEU A 397 38.27 -20.73 19.58
CA LEU A 397 36.87 -20.54 19.15
C LEU A 397 36.20 -19.28 19.73
N MET A 398 36.79 -18.62 20.74
CA MET A 398 36.34 -17.28 21.13
C MET A 398 36.62 -16.22 20.06
N GLU A 399 37.63 -16.42 19.21
CA GLU A 399 38.02 -15.50 18.15
C GLU A 399 37.00 -15.45 16.99
N SER A 400 36.27 -16.54 16.74
CA SER A 400 35.22 -16.58 15.71
C SER A 400 33.88 -15.99 16.17
N VAL A 401 33.65 -15.89 17.48
CA VAL A 401 32.46 -15.21 18.04
C VAL A 401 32.63 -13.68 17.95
N GLU A 402 33.87 -13.18 17.94
CA GLU A 402 34.17 -11.76 17.70
C GLU A 402 34.08 -11.36 16.21
N SER A 403 34.20 -12.31 15.29
CA SER A 403 34.23 -12.07 13.83
C SER A 403 32.86 -11.74 13.19
N GLY A 404 31.82 -11.46 13.97
CA GLY A 404 30.59 -10.80 13.47
C GLY A 404 29.63 -11.65 12.62
N ALA A 405 29.90 -12.94 12.39
CA ALA A 405 29.02 -13.81 11.58
C ALA A 405 27.68 -14.14 12.27
N PHE A 406 27.62 -14.07 13.61
CA PHE A 406 26.40 -14.27 14.40
C PHE A 406 25.99 -12.97 15.08
N GLY A 407 25.58 -11.98 14.28
CA GLY A 407 24.74 -10.86 14.71
C GLY A 407 25.15 -10.14 16.00
N THR A 408 25.92 -9.07 15.85
CA THR A 408 26.24 -8.03 16.85
C THR A 408 25.02 -7.23 17.36
N ILE A 409 23.83 -7.80 17.37
CA ILE A 409 22.58 -7.11 17.75
C ILE A 409 22.54 -6.76 19.25
N ILE A 410 23.36 -7.39 20.09
CA ILE A 410 23.40 -7.09 21.53
C ILE A 410 24.29 -5.88 21.86
N LYS A 411 25.32 -5.55 21.07
CA LYS A 411 26.21 -4.40 21.37
C LYS A 411 25.53 -3.05 21.09
N HIS A 412 24.68 -2.97 20.07
CA HIS A 412 24.07 -1.69 19.69
C HIS A 412 22.95 -1.19 20.63
N ARG A 413 22.38 -2.06 21.48
CA ARG A 413 21.33 -1.67 22.45
C ARG A 413 21.88 -0.99 23.71
N LEU A 414 23.18 -1.12 23.99
CA LEU A 414 23.84 -0.45 25.11
C LEU A 414 24.46 0.91 24.73
N GLU A 415 24.75 1.14 23.44
CA GLU A 415 25.36 2.39 22.97
C GLU A 415 24.34 3.45 22.49
N GLN A 416 23.07 3.09 22.29
CA GLN A 416 21.98 4.02 21.92
C GLN A 416 21.04 4.39 23.08
N ALA A 417 21.55 4.40 24.32
CA ALA A 417 20.85 5.12 25.38
C ALA A 417 20.84 6.63 25.02
N PRO A 418 19.67 7.31 25.04
CA PRO A 418 19.59 8.71 24.67
C PRO A 418 20.44 9.54 25.65
N ARG A 419 21.51 10.16 25.13
CA ARG A 419 22.17 11.27 25.83
C ARG A 419 21.14 12.38 25.95
N VAL A 420 20.64 12.58 27.16
CA VAL A 420 19.81 13.71 27.55
C VAL A 420 20.53 14.98 27.09
N ALA A 421 19.95 15.65 26.09
CA ALA A 421 20.45 16.91 25.59
C ALA A 421 20.28 17.97 26.68
N SER A 422 21.40 18.52 27.14
CA SER A 422 21.42 19.67 28.05
C SER A 422 20.68 20.85 27.40
N PRO A 423 19.81 21.56 28.14
CA PRO A 423 19.14 22.75 27.61
C PRO A 423 20.18 23.84 27.35
N LYS A 424 20.18 24.37 26.11
CA LYS A 424 20.90 25.60 25.77
C LYS A 424 20.19 26.76 26.46
N ILE A 425 20.90 27.45 27.34
CA ILE A 425 20.50 28.74 27.90
C ILE A 425 20.73 29.76 26.78
N GLU A 426 19.64 30.23 26.16
CA GLU A 426 19.69 31.42 25.30
C GLU A 426 19.80 32.66 26.20
N GLN A 427 20.92 33.37 26.05
CA GLN A 427 21.11 34.70 26.60
C GLN A 427 20.25 35.69 25.79
N CYS A 428 19.28 36.30 26.46
CA CYS A 428 18.68 37.55 26.01
C CYS A 428 19.67 38.69 26.27
N ASP A 429 20.21 39.28 25.21
CA ASP A 429 20.82 40.61 25.27
C ASP A 429 19.93 41.62 24.55
N ALA A 430 19.96 42.83 25.11
CA ALA A 430 18.95 43.90 25.10
C ALA A 430 18.84 44.75 23.83
#